data_AF-A0AAI8TYG3-F1
#
_entry.id   AF-A0AAI8TYG3-F1
#
_cell.length_a   1.000
_cell.length_b   1.000
_cell.length_c   1.000
_cell.angle_alpha   90.00
_cell.angle_beta   90.00
_cell.angle_gamma   90.00
#
_symmetry.space_group_name_H-M   'P 1'
#
loop_
_entity.id
_entity.type
_entity.pdbx_description
1 polymer ?
#
loop_
_entity_poly.entity_id
_entity_poly.type
_entity_poly.pdbx_seq_one_letter_code
_entity_poly.pdbx_strand_id
1 'polypeptide(L)' 'MRLDWYDREILTFVLDRTPRSEPPNEESFSRFGIAPHRVMRRFDAVVDVFTTHQFALEESDLNLVQRAAEFHQRV' A
#
# COMPACT_ATOMS: atom_id res chain seq x y z
N MET A 1 4.56 15.22 5.96
CA MET A 1 4.09 13.83 6.15
C MET A 1 5.12 12.91 5.52
N ARG A 2 5.53 11.83 6.20
CA ARG A 2 6.49 10.85 5.68
C ARG A 2 5.78 9.51 5.60
N LEU A 3 6.13 8.68 4.62
CA LEU A 3 5.68 7.29 4.58
C LEU A 3 6.36 6.54 5.74
N ASP A 4 5.56 6.09 6.71
CA ASP A 4 6.09 5.35 7.86
C ASP A 4 6.40 3.89 7.49
N TRP A 5 7.07 3.17 8.40
CA TRP A 5 7.47 1.79 8.15
C TRP A 5 6.27 0.87 7.91
N TYR A 6 5.14 1.13 8.59
CA TYR A 6 3.96 0.29 8.52
C TYR A 6 3.23 0.47 7.19
N ASP A 7 3.11 1.71 6.73
CA ASP A 7 2.55 2.04 5.41
C ASP A 7 3.47 1.52 4.28
N ARG A 8 4.80 1.61 4.43
CA ARG A 8 5.76 0.99 3.48
C ARG A 8 5.56 -0.52 3.35
N GLU A 9 5.41 -1.22 4.47
CA GLU A 9 5.19 -2.66 4.48
C GLU A 9 3.85 -3.03 3.85
N ILE A 10 2.80 -2.25 4.10
CA ILE A 10 1.49 -2.45 3.44
C ILE A 10 1.60 -2.28 1.93
N LEU A 11 2.23 -1.20 1.45
CA LEU A 11 2.42 -0.98 0.01
C LEU A 11 3.21 -2.13 -0.62
N THR A 12 4.29 -2.56 0.02
CA THR A 12 5.15 -3.65 -0.46
C THR A 12 4.38 -4.97 -0.50
N PHE A 13 3.65 -5.29 0.56
CA PHE A 13 2.87 -6.52 0.67
C PHE A 13 1.76 -6.62 -0.38
N VAL A 14 1.06 -5.52 -0.67
CA VAL A 14 0.02 -5.49 -1.70
C VAL A 14 0.64 -5.55 -3.10
N LEU A 15 1.76 -4.87 -3.33
CA LEU A 15 2.46 -4.86 -4.62
C LEU A 15 3.09 -6.20 -5.02
N ASP A 16 3.44 -7.04 -4.04
CA ASP A 16 3.94 -8.40 -4.29
C ASP A 16 2.84 -9.37 -4.78
N ARG A 17 1.58 -8.94 -4.75
CA ARG A 17 0.43 -9.74 -5.18
C ARG A 17 0.05 -9.49 -6.63
N THR A 18 -0.64 -10.48 -7.21
CA THR A 18 -1.27 -10.33 -8.52
C THR A 18 -2.44 -9.34 -8.42
N PRO A 19 -2.60 -8.40 -9.37
CA PRO A 19 -3.75 -7.50 -9.40
C PRO A 19 -5.06 -8.29 -9.30
N ARG A 20 -5.99 -7.83 -8.46
CA ARG A 20 -7.32 -8.44 -8.16
C ARG A 20 -7.34 -9.65 -7.23
N SER A 21 -6.21 -10.07 -6.67
CA SER A 21 -6.21 -11.07 -5.59
C SER A 21 -6.25 -10.35 -4.24
N GLU A 22 -7.30 -10.58 -3.44
CA GLU A 22 -7.29 -10.13 -2.05
C GLU A 22 -6.18 -10.84 -1.27
N PRO A 23 -5.53 -10.16 -0.32
CA PRO A 23 -4.58 -10.81 0.56
C PRO A 23 -5.23 -11.94 1.37
N PRO A 24 -4.55 -13.07 1.61
CA PRO A 24 -5.06 -14.10 2.49
C PRO A 24 -5.33 -13.56 3.91
N ASN A 25 -6.44 -13.99 4.51
CA ASN A 25 -6.80 -13.62 5.89
C ASN A 25 -5.65 -13.91 6.87
N GLU A 26 -5.08 -15.12 6.81
CA GLU A 26 -4.03 -15.56 7.74
C GLU A 26 -2.75 -14.73 7.63
N GLU A 27 -2.31 -14.40 6.42
CA GLU A 27 -1.12 -13.57 6.22
C GLU A 27 -1.36 -12.11 6.66
N SER A 28 -2.54 -11.56 6.37
CA SER A 28 -2.88 -10.18 6.75
C SER A 28 -2.90 -10.01 8.26
N PHE A 29 -3.52 -10.94 8.98
CA PHE A 29 -3.55 -10.93 10.42
C PHE A 29 -2.17 -11.19 11.04
N SER A 30 -1.39 -12.12 10.48
CA SER A 30 -0.06 -12.44 11.01
C SER A 30 0.94 -11.28 10.86
N ARG A 31 0.86 -10.53 9.75
CA ARG A 31 1.80 -9.43 9.47
C ARG A 31 1.34 -8.08 10.02
N PHE A 32 0.03 -7.79 9.95
CA PHE A 32 -0.50 -6.46 10.22
C PHE A 32 -1.50 -6.42 11.39
N GLY A 33 -1.89 -7.57 11.95
CA GLY A 33 -2.88 -7.64 13.02
C GLY A 33 -4.29 -7.21 12.61
N ILE A 34 -4.55 -7.04 11.30
CA ILE A 34 -5.82 -6.57 10.76
C ILE A 34 -6.30 -7.47 9.61
N ALA A 35 -7.61 -7.46 9.38
CA ALA A 35 -8.23 -8.20 8.29
C ALA A 35 -7.80 -7.65 6.92
N PRO A 36 -7.79 -8.49 5.85
CA PRO A 36 -7.39 -8.08 4.50
C PRO A 36 -8.11 -6.84 3.97
N HIS A 37 -9.43 -6.74 4.20
CA HIS A 37 -10.18 -5.55 3.77
C HIS A 37 -9.70 -4.25 4.44
N ARG A 38 -9.15 -4.33 5.66
CA ARG A 38 -8.53 -3.18 6.33
C ARG A 38 -7.13 -2.89 5.78
N VAL A 39 -6.37 -3.91 5.39
CA VAL A 39 -5.09 -3.75 4.68
C VAL A 39 -5.32 -3.01 3.36
N MET A 40 -6.27 -3.47 2.54
CA MET A 40 -6.61 -2.83 1.27
C MET A 40 -7.09 -1.39 1.46
N ARG A 41 -7.99 -1.13 2.42
CA ARG A 41 -8.41 0.25 2.74
C ARG A 41 -7.24 1.16 3.15
N ARG A 42 -6.26 0.61 3.87
CA ARG A 42 -5.08 1.37 4.30
C ARG A 42 -4.16 1.65 3.11
N PHE A 43 -3.98 0.66 2.23
CA PHE A 43 -3.28 0.81 0.95
C PHE A 43 -3.91 1.94 0.11
N ASP A 44 -5.22 1.90 -0.10
CA ASP A 44 -5.94 2.92 -0.90
C ASP A 44 -5.76 4.31 -0.30
N ALA A 45 -5.90 4.45 1.02
CA ALA A 45 -5.75 5.72 1.72
C ALA A 45 -4.32 6.29 1.60
N VAL A 46 -3.29 5.44 1.67
CA VAL A 46 -1.90 5.86 1.51
C VAL A 46 -1.66 6.33 0.07
N VAL A 47 -2.08 5.53 -0.92
CA VAL A 47 -1.96 5.91 -2.34
C VAL A 47 -2.69 7.21 -2.64
N ASP A 48 -3.92 7.38 -2.15
CA ASP A 48 -4.72 8.60 -2.37
C ASP A 48 -4.05 9.84 -1.75
N VAL A 49 -3.58 9.74 -0.52
CA VAL A 49 -2.92 10.85 0.18
C VAL A 49 -1.67 11.32 -0.58
N PHE A 50 -0.80 10.39 -1.00
CA PHE A 50 0.46 10.73 -1.66
C PHE A 50 0.34 11.00 -3.17
N THR A 51 -0.76 10.62 -3.82
CA THR A 51 -1.04 11.01 -5.21
C THR A 51 -1.76 12.36 -5.29
N THR A 52 -2.61 12.67 -4.32
CA THR A 52 -3.34 13.95 -4.25
C THR A 52 -2.46 15.08 -3.74
N HIS A 53 -1.57 14.80 -2.79
CA HIS A 53 -0.69 15.81 -2.20
C HIS A 53 0.75 15.59 -2.63
N GLN A 54 1.39 16.64 -3.15
CA GLN A 54 2.81 16.62 -3.52
C GLN A 54 3.70 16.70 -2.27
N PHE A 55 3.84 15.58 -1.56
CA PHE A 55 4.79 15.45 -0.47
C PHE A 55 6.20 15.17 -1.00
N ALA A 56 7.21 15.82 -0.41
CA ALA A 56 8.60 15.48 -0.66
C ALA A 56 8.93 14.14 0.01
N LEU A 57 8.85 13.05 -0.77
CA LEU A 57 9.28 11.71 -0.38
C LEU A 57 10.73 11.46 -0.78
N GLU A 58 11.39 10.57 -0.06
CA GLU A 58 12.67 10.00 -0.52
C GLU A 58 12.42 9.19 -1.79
N GLU A 59 13.42 9.10 -2.67
CA GLU A 59 13.28 8.49 -4.00
C GLU A 59 12.72 7.05 -3.95
N SER A 60 13.16 6.25 -2.97
CA SER A 60 12.67 4.89 -2.77
C SER A 60 11.19 4.85 -2.40
N ASP A 61 10.74 5.75 -1.54
CA ASP A 61 9.33 5.85 -1.13
C ASP A 61 8.47 6.36 -2.28
N LEU A 62 9.00 7.33 -3.05
CA LEU A 62 8.32 7.86 -4.22
C LEU A 62 8.10 6.77 -5.27
N ASN A 63 9.13 5.96 -5.55
CA ASN A 63 9.01 4.84 -6.49
C ASN A 63 7.96 3.81 -6.01
N LEU A 64 7.97 3.49 -4.71
CA LEU A 64 7.02 2.56 -4.11
C LEU A 64 5.57 3.06 -4.26
N VAL A 65 5.32 4.33 -3.95
CA VAL A 65 4.00 4.96 -4.10
C VAL A 65 3.57 5.02 -5.56
N GLN A 66 4.46 5.35 -6.49
CA GLN A 66 4.14 5.38 -7.93
C GLN A 66 3.71 4.00 -8.43
N ARG A 67 4.44 2.95 -8.08
CA ARG A 67 4.07 1.56 -8.42
C ARG A 67 2.73 1.17 -7.78
N ALA A 68 2.50 1.57 -6.53
CA ALA A 68 1.23 1.33 -5.85
C ALA A 68 0.05 2.06 -6.53
N ALA A 69 0.25 3.29 -7.00
CA ALA A 69 -0.75 4.03 -7.75
C ALA A 69 -1.08 3.37 -9.09
N GLU A 70 -0.07 2.90 -9.83
CA GLU A 70 -0.27 2.13 -11.05
C GLU A 70 -1.00 0.80 -10.80
N PHE A 71 -0.66 0.12 -9.70
CA PHE A 71 -1.33 -1.10 -9.29
C PHE A 71 -2.81 -0.82 -8.99
N HIS A 72 -3.11 0.22 -8.21
CA HIS A 72 -4.47 0.63 -7.86
C HIS A 72 -5.34 0.93 -9.09
N GLN A 73 -4.80 1.49 -10.16
CA GLN A 73 -5.53 1.72 -11.41
C GLN A 73 -5.90 0.45 -12.19
N ARG A 74 -5.25 -0.69 -11.89
CA ARG A 74 -5.45 -1.97 -12.60
C ARG A 74 -6.39 -2.94 -11.88
N VAL A 75 -6.64 -2.72 -10.59
CA VAL A 75 -7.55 -3.54 -9.79
C VAL A 75 -8.99 -3.11 -10.06
#